data_AF-A0A8H3KYF9-F1
#
_entry.id   AF-A0A8H3KYF9-F1
#
_cell.length_a   1.000
_cell.length_b   1.000
_cell.length_c   1.000
_cell.angle_alpha   90.00
_cell.angle_beta   90.00
_cell.angle_gamma   90.00
#
_symmetry.space_group_name_H-M   'P 1'
#
loop_
_entity.id
_entity.type
_entity.pdbx_description
1 polymer ?
#
loop_
_entity_poly.entity_id
_entity_poly.type
_entity_poly.pdbx_seq_one_letter_code
_entity_poly.pdbx_strand_id
1 'polypeptide(L)'
;MIINDHIYIEDLSKELVYKDLEILNISYITIDEASIIIKNSGGKLEQILLKSVDHFDDSPLNFIRNIYKNCPSIEFLLLLFPPFTEQSR
;
A
#
# COMPACT_ATOMS: atom_id res chain seq x y z
N MET A 1 -9.62 11.01 -6.89
CA MET A 1 -8.35 11.75 -6.98
C MET A 1 -7.33 10.81 -7.61
N ILE A 2 -6.92 11.04 -8.85
CA ILE A 2 -5.84 10.25 -9.49
C ILE A 2 -4.55 10.96 -9.10
N ILE A 3 -3.77 10.35 -8.20
CA ILE A 3 -2.44 10.86 -7.84
C ILE A 3 -1.46 10.26 -8.84
N ASN A 4 -1.23 10.96 -9.94
CA ASN A 4 -0.09 10.72 -10.82
C ASN A 4 1.01 11.71 -10.43
N ASP A 5 2.26 11.26 -10.49
CA ASP A 5 3.51 11.97 -10.25
C ASP A 5 3.98 12.07 -8.80
N HIS A 6 4.85 11.12 -8.45
CA HIS A 6 6.07 11.29 -7.63
C HIS A 6 6.02 12.34 -6.50
N ILE A 7 4.95 12.31 -5.70
CA ILE A 7 4.92 12.98 -4.41
C ILE A 7 5.86 12.18 -3.51
N TYR A 8 6.89 12.82 -2.95
CA TYR A 8 7.64 12.23 -1.83
C TYR A 8 6.65 11.97 -0.69
N ILE A 9 6.16 10.73 -0.60
CA ILE A 9 5.03 10.34 0.25
C ILE A 9 5.42 10.48 1.72
N GLU A 10 6.71 10.37 2.08
CA GLU A 10 7.16 10.40 3.48
C GLU A 10 6.78 11.67 4.25
N ASP A 11 6.92 12.85 3.65
CA ASP A 11 6.58 14.12 4.31
C ASP A 11 5.09 14.48 4.18
N LEU A 12 4.45 14.13 3.05
CA LEU A 12 3.04 14.44 2.82
C LEU A 12 2.09 13.50 3.58
N SER A 13 2.49 12.24 3.79
CA SER A 13 1.62 11.19 4.32
C SER A 13 1.35 11.31 5.82
N LYS A 14 2.22 11.97 6.61
CA LYS A 14 2.00 12.12 8.06
C LYS A 14 0.85 13.09 8.40
N GLU A 15 0.53 14.03 7.49
CA GLU A 15 -0.54 15.02 7.70
C GLU A 15 -1.79 14.77 6.85
N LEU A 16 -1.69 13.98 5.77
CA LEU A 16 -2.82 13.71 4.88
C LEU A 16 -3.73 12.62 5.45
N VAL A 17 -4.97 13.00 5.75
CA VAL A 17 -6.06 12.07 6.09
C VAL A 17 -6.93 11.84 4.86
N TYR A 18 -6.91 10.63 4.32
CA TYR A 18 -7.65 10.26 3.12
C TYR A 18 -9.03 9.68 3.48
N LYS A 19 -9.86 10.47 4.19
CA LYS A 19 -11.09 9.97 4.84
C LYS A 19 -12.12 9.35 3.89
N ASP A 20 -12.07 9.65 2.61
CA ASP A 20 -13.03 9.17 1.60
C ASP A 20 -12.32 8.36 0.49
N LEU A 21 -11.12 7.86 0.77
CA LEU A 21 -10.38 7.03 -0.16
C LEU A 21 -10.86 5.58 -0.08
N GLU A 22 -11.62 5.18 -1.10
CA GLU A 22 -12.19 3.83 -1.24
C GLU A 22 -11.31 2.92 -2.12
N ILE A 23 -10.58 3.50 -3.08
CA ILE A 23 -9.74 2.76 -4.03
C ILE A 23 -8.30 3.28 -3.97
N LEU A 24 -7.37 2.38 -3.64
CA LEU A 24 -5.93 2.61 -3.70
C LEU A 24 -5.35 1.80 -4.87
N ASN A 25 -4.95 2.46 -5.95
CA ASN A 25 -4.30 1.83 -7.10
C ASN A 25 -3.00 2.55 -7.42
N ILE A 26 -1.88 1.97 -7.00
CA ILE A 26 -0.55 2.59 -7.14
C ILE A 26 0.42 1.55 -7.67
N SER A 27 1.27 2.00 -8.59
CA SER A 27 2.44 1.26 -9.05
C SER A 27 3.70 1.92 -8.50
N TYR A 28 4.74 1.12 -8.21
CA TYR A 28 6.05 1.59 -7.74
C TYR A 28 5.96 2.38 -6.43
N ILE A 29 5.51 1.70 -5.37
CA ILE A 29 5.45 2.24 -4.00
C ILE A 29 6.13 1.25 -3.06
N THR A 30 6.81 1.77 -2.04
CA THR A 30 7.35 0.92 -0.99
C THR A 30 6.24 0.41 -0.06
N ILE A 31 6.50 -0.66 0.67
CA ILE A 31 5.57 -1.21 1.67
C ILE A 31 5.27 -0.18 2.77
N ASP A 32 6.30 0.57 3.18
CA ASP A 32 6.18 1.56 4.24
C ASP A 32 5.27 2.71 3.83
N GLU A 33 5.48 3.26 2.63
CA GLU A 33 4.60 4.29 2.08
C GLU A 33 3.16 3.78 1.93
N ALA A 34 2.97 2.57 1.39
CA ALA A 34 1.65 1.96 1.28
C ALA A 34 0.98 1.80 2.67
N SER A 35 1.74 1.37 3.67
CA SER A 35 1.26 1.19 5.05
C SER A 35 0.78 2.51 5.66
N ILE A 36 1.47 3.61 5.38
CA ILE A 36 1.04 4.93 5.88
C ILE A 36 -0.29 5.35 5.22
N ILE A 37 -0.43 5.20 3.91
CA ILE A 37 -1.67 5.53 3.19
C ILE A 37 -2.84 4.69 3.72
N ILE A 38 -2.62 3.38 3.85
CA ILE A 38 -3.62 2.43 4.37
C ILE A 38 -4.09 2.85 5.76
N LYS A 39 -3.17 3.18 6.67
CA LYS A 39 -3.49 3.64 8.02
C LYS A 39 -4.29 4.95 8.02
N ASN A 40 -3.96 5.86 7.11
CA ASN A 40 -4.57 7.20 7.05
C ASN A 40 -5.84 7.28 6.20
N SER A 41 -6.25 6.17 5.59
CA SER A 41 -7.52 6.04 4.84
C SER A 41 -8.78 6.11 5.72
N GLY A 42 -8.64 6.05 7.04
CA GLY A 42 -9.78 5.99 7.96
C GLY A 42 -10.60 4.70 7.84
N GLY A 43 -10.06 3.65 7.20
CA GLY A 43 -10.67 2.33 7.08
C GLY A 43 -11.75 2.20 6.01
N LYS A 44 -11.88 3.18 5.12
CA LYS A 44 -12.85 3.15 4.01
C LYS A 44 -12.35 2.49 2.74
N LEU A 45 -11.11 2.03 2.71
CA LEU A 45 -10.57 1.32 1.54
C LEU A 45 -11.34 0.01 1.31
N GLU A 46 -11.96 -0.07 0.14
CA GLU A 46 -12.66 -1.24 -0.39
C GLU A 46 -11.80 -1.99 -1.39
N GLN A 47 -10.91 -1.29 -2.09
CA GLN A 47 -10.02 -1.90 -3.10
C GLN A 47 -8.58 -1.42 -2.96
N ILE A 48 -7.66 -2.38 -2.92
CA ILE A 48 -6.21 -2.13 -2.90
C ILE A 48 -5.56 -2.90 -4.06
N LEU A 49 -4.94 -2.16 -4.96
CA LEU A 49 -4.14 -2.65 -6.06
C LEU A 49 -2.74 -2.05 -5.97
N LEU A 50 -1.79 -2.84 -5.47
CA LEU A 50 -0.39 -2.43 -5.36
C LEU A 50 0.46 -3.21 -6.35
N LYS A 51 1.15 -2.50 -7.24
CA LYS A 51 2.03 -3.10 -8.23
C LYS A 51 3.48 -2.75 -7.98
N SER A 52 4.35 -3.73 -8.14
CA SER A 52 5.80 -3.57 -7.96
C SER A 52 6.14 -3.10 -6.54
N VAL A 53 5.56 -3.76 -5.55
CA VAL A 53 5.92 -3.54 -4.14
C VAL A 53 7.35 -4.01 -3.96
N ASP A 54 8.25 -3.06 -3.68
CA ASP A 54 9.67 -3.35 -3.47
C ASP A 54 9.88 -4.24 -2.24
N HIS A 55 11.07 -4.83 -2.14
CA HIS A 55 11.45 -5.89 -1.19
C HIS A 55 10.75 -5.88 0.19
N PHE A 56 10.31 -7.07 0.59
CA PHE A 56 9.81 -7.37 1.92
C PHE A 56 10.97 -7.59 2.89
N ASP A 57 11.35 -6.56 3.66
CA ASP A 57 12.22 -6.75 4.83
C ASP A 57 11.53 -7.63 5.88
N ASP A 58 10.20 -7.51 5.97
CA ASP A 58 9.30 -8.31 6.81
C ASP A 58 8.45 -9.27 5.99
N SER A 59 8.04 -10.41 6.56
CA SER A 59 7.18 -11.39 5.87
C SER A 59 5.97 -10.74 5.18
N PRO A 60 5.70 -11.03 3.89
CA PRO A 60 4.52 -10.53 3.17
C PRO A 60 3.19 -10.73 3.91
N LEU A 61 3.11 -11.77 4.74
CA LEU A 61 1.94 -12.08 5.57
C LEU A 61 1.66 -11.00 6.62
N ASN A 62 2.70 -10.37 7.19
CA ASN A 62 2.52 -9.29 8.16
C ASN A 62 1.89 -8.06 7.50
N PHE A 63 2.31 -7.74 6.28
CA PHE A 63 1.73 -6.63 5.53
C PHE A 63 0.26 -6.88 5.20
N ILE A 64 -0.07 -8.07 4.67
CA ILE A 64 -1.47 -8.46 4.41
C ILE A 64 -2.31 -8.39 5.69
N ARG A 65 -1.80 -8.89 6.81
CA ARG A 65 -2.49 -8.82 8.10
C ARG A 65 -2.75 -7.38 8.55
N ASN A 66 -1.79 -6.48 8.32
CA ASN A 66 -1.96 -5.07 8.64
C ASN A 66 -3.02 -4.40 7.74
N ILE A 67 -3.13 -4.78 6.46
CA ILE A 67 -4.21 -4.30 5.58
C ILE A 67 -5.57 -4.64 6.19
N TYR A 68 -5.83 -5.92 6.47
CA TYR A 68 -7.12 -6.35 7.02
C TYR A 68 -7.44 -5.72 8.39
N LYS A 69 -6.42 -5.38 9.17
CA LYS A 69 -6.60 -4.68 10.45
C LYS A 69 -7.06 -3.22 10.27
N ASN A 70 -6.53 -2.52 9.25
CA ASN A 70 -6.81 -1.09 9.05
C ASN A 70 -7.97 -0.84 8.09
N CYS A 71 -8.28 -1.78 7.20
CA CYS A 71 -9.31 -1.66 6.16
C CYS A 71 -10.39 -2.74 6.35
N PRO A 72 -11.31 -2.58 7.32
CA PRO A 72 -12.36 -3.57 7.58
C PRO A 72 -13.35 -3.72 6.41
N SER A 73 -13.48 -2.71 5.56
CA SER A 73 -14.35 -2.72 4.37
C SER A 73 -13.68 -3.29 3.12
N ILE A 74 -12.48 -3.87 3.22
CA ILE A 74 -11.74 -4.35 2.05
C ILE A 74 -12.49 -5.51 1.36
N GLU A 75 -12.82 -5.31 0.09
CA GLU A 75 -13.49 -6.30 -0.76
C GLU A 75 -12.51 -6.93 -1.76
N PHE A 76 -11.52 -6.15 -2.21
CA PHE A 76 -10.56 -6.57 -3.22
C PHE A 76 -9.13 -6.19 -2.84
N LEU A 77 -8.24 -7.19 -2.81
CA LEU A 77 -6.82 -7.01 -2.58
C LEU A 77 -6.03 -7.71 -3.69
N LEU A 78 -5.26 -6.94 -4.45
CA LEU A 78 -4.31 -7.44 -5.43
C LEU A 78 -2.93 -6.83 -5.17
N LEU A 79 -1.99 -7.72 -4.83
CA LEU A 79 -0.58 -7.39 -4.62
C LEU A 79 0.24 -8.06 -5.71
N LEU A 80 0.91 -7.26 -6.53
CA LEU A 80 1.79 -7.73 -7.60
C LEU A 80 3.23 -7.49 -7.19
N PHE A 81 3.95 -8.58 -6.94
CA PHE A 81 5.35 -8.56 -6.55
C PHE A 81 6.24 -8.69 -7.78
N PRO A 82 7.37 -7.96 -7.82
CA PRO A 82 8.38 -8.25 -8.82
C PRO A 82 8.89 -9.68 -8.63
N PRO A 83 9.29 -10.37 -9.71
CA PRO A 83 9.90 -11.68 -9.59
C PRO A 83 11.12 -11.59 -8.68
N PHE A 84 11.20 -12.46 -7.67
CA PHE A 84 12.41 -12.63 -6.87
C PHE A 84 13.55 -12.98 -7.82
N THR A 85 14.48 -12.06 -8.06
CA THR A 85 15.78 -12.44 -8.61
C THR A 85 16.52 -13.14 -7.49
N GLU A 86 16.59 -14.47 -7.52
CA GLU A 86 17.57 -15.21 -6.71
C GLU A 86 18.93 -14.57 -6.98
N GLN A 87 19.48 -13.85 -5.99
CA GLN A 87 20.91 -13.61 -5.98
C GLN A 87 21.55 -14.95 -5.66
N SER A 88 21.87 -15.71 -6.71
CA SER A 88 22.75 -16.86 -6.66
C SER A 88 23.99 -16.48 -5.84
N ARG A 89 24.09 -16.99 -4.62
CA ARG A 89 25.29 -17.00 -3.79
C ARG A 89 25.78 -18.44 -3.66
#